data_AF-A0AAD8JSX1-F1
#
_entry.id   AF-A0AAD8JSX1-F1
#
_cell.length_a   1.000
_cell.length_b   1.000
_cell.length_c   1.000
_cell.angle_alpha   90.00
_cell.angle_beta   90.00
_cell.angle_gamma   90.00
#
_symmetry.space_group_name_H-M   'P 1'
#
loop_
_entity.id
_entity.type
_entity.pdbx_description
1 polymer ?
#
loop_
_entity_poly.entity_id
_entity_poly.type
_entity_poly.pdbx_seq_one_letter_code
_entity_poly.pdbx_strand_id
1 'polypeptide(L)'
;MLGAKDRCEILEKRGIMLLSLFSKLEAIIVVALAIHMIGVSFACSNVSDHLALLEIKAKITHDPQGVLTSWNDSIPFCQWRGVTCGRRHERVTMLNLTDMGLVARHNLLDLVQRINIIKDVACALEYLHFRCGNVVVHCDLKPSNILLDADMVAHIGDFGLAKILSRKEGSNAHESSSSIIRGTIGYAPPEYGLGNEVSTAGDIYSYGILLLEMLTGKKPVDSMFEKGLSLHSYTRSALVDGSVLQIVDPMLLNKYVNEKSLISLVEIGVQCSYDSPQDRMDIGTVVHKLLATIVAS
;
A
#
# COMPACT_ATOMS: atom_id res chain seq x y z
N MET A 1 10.72 16.97 13.72
CA MET A 1 9.66 16.15 13.11
C MET A 1 9.23 16.85 11.85
N LEU A 2 9.55 16.30 10.68
CA LEU A 2 9.15 16.87 9.39
C LEU A 2 7.65 16.62 9.19
N GLY A 3 6.91 17.65 8.77
CA GLY A 3 5.47 17.56 8.57
C GLY A 3 5.11 16.66 7.38
N ALA A 4 3.87 16.19 7.29
CA ALA A 4 3.40 15.43 6.13
C ALA A 4 3.53 16.19 4.80
N LYS A 5 3.47 17.53 4.85
CA LYS A 5 3.75 18.41 3.72
C LYS A 5 5.22 18.31 3.27
N ASP A 6 6.15 18.27 4.22
CA ASP A 6 7.56 18.02 3.92
C ASP A 6 7.77 16.62 3.34
N ARG A 7 6.97 15.60 3.71
CA ARG A 7 7.09 14.23 3.16
C ARG A 7 6.66 14.11 1.70
N CYS A 8 5.54 14.75 1.31
CA CYS A 8 5.12 14.82 -0.09
C CYS A 8 6.10 15.70 -0.93
N GLU A 9 6.66 16.77 -0.34
CA GLU A 9 7.76 17.55 -0.94
C GLU A 9 9.13 16.85 -0.90
N ILE A 10 9.37 15.86 -0.03
CA ILE A 10 10.63 15.09 0.03
C ILE A 10 10.66 14.07 -1.10
N LEU A 11 9.52 13.52 -1.52
CA LEU A 11 9.42 12.81 -2.79
C LEU A 11 9.80 13.75 -3.96
N GLU A 12 9.40 15.02 -3.87
CA GLU A 12 9.80 16.06 -4.82
C GLU A 12 11.31 16.36 -4.74
N LYS A 13 11.91 16.55 -3.55
CA LYS A 13 13.32 16.96 -3.38
C LYS A 13 14.33 15.82 -3.49
N ARG A 14 13.98 14.58 -3.15
CA ARG A 14 14.82 13.40 -3.42
C ARG A 14 14.68 12.91 -4.87
N GLY A 15 13.62 13.29 -5.57
CA GLY A 15 13.43 13.02 -7.00
C GLY A 15 13.89 14.14 -7.97
N ILE A 16 13.90 15.41 -7.54
CA ILE A 16 14.07 16.57 -8.46
C ILE A 16 15.41 17.31 -8.30
N MET A 17 16.20 17.07 -7.25
CA MET A 17 17.58 17.59 -7.20
C MET A 17 18.57 16.85 -8.13
N LEU A 18 18.09 16.03 -9.06
CA LEU A 18 18.90 15.34 -10.06
C LEU A 18 18.70 15.82 -11.50
N LEU A 19 17.83 16.81 -11.75
CA LEU A 19 17.45 17.18 -13.12
C LEU A 19 17.64 18.65 -13.53
N SER A 20 18.35 19.48 -12.77
CA SER A 20 18.50 20.90 -13.16
C SER A 20 19.87 21.56 -13.07
N LEU A 21 20.98 20.84 -12.89
CA LEU A 21 22.32 21.45 -12.98
C LEU A 21 23.30 20.69 -13.90
N PHE A 22 23.09 20.93 -15.19
CA PHE A 22 24.09 21.25 -16.22
C PHE A 22 25.13 20.19 -16.65
N SER A 23 24.78 19.50 -17.74
CA SER A 23 25.51 19.42 -19.01
C SER A 23 27.01 19.08 -18.97
N LYS A 24 27.29 17.86 -19.47
CA LYS A 24 28.59 17.21 -19.75
C LYS A 24 29.24 16.41 -18.61
N LEU A 25 28.81 16.55 -17.36
CA LEU A 25 29.15 15.62 -16.27
C LEU A 25 28.12 14.47 -16.11
N GLU A 26 27.12 14.45 -16.98
CA GLU A 26 25.95 13.55 -16.92
C GLU A 26 26.31 12.09 -17.13
N ALA A 27 27.24 11.74 -18.02
CA ALA A 27 27.54 10.32 -18.25
C ALA A 27 28.20 9.66 -17.04
N ILE A 28 29.09 10.36 -16.32
CA ILE A 28 29.85 9.77 -15.20
C ILE A 28 29.01 9.74 -13.93
N ILE A 29 28.21 10.78 -13.64
CA ILE A 29 27.32 10.78 -12.48
C ILE A 29 26.11 9.88 -12.72
N VAL A 30 25.54 9.83 -13.92
CA VAL A 30 24.48 8.84 -14.23
C VAL A 30 25.04 7.44 -14.24
N VAL A 31 26.28 7.19 -14.66
CA VAL A 31 26.90 5.85 -14.51
C VAL A 31 27.28 5.57 -13.06
N ALA A 32 27.73 6.53 -12.27
CA ALA A 32 28.08 6.32 -10.87
C ALA A 32 26.85 6.19 -9.97
N LEU A 33 25.79 6.97 -10.22
CA LEU A 33 24.46 6.84 -9.61
C LEU A 33 23.69 5.67 -10.19
N ALA A 34 23.87 5.30 -11.45
CA ALA A 34 23.38 4.01 -11.94
C ALA A 34 24.20 2.90 -11.31
N ILE A 35 25.51 3.00 -11.05
CA ILE A 35 26.27 1.98 -10.30
C ILE A 35 25.91 2.00 -8.81
N HIS A 36 25.51 3.14 -8.24
CA HIS A 36 24.99 3.24 -6.87
C HIS A 36 23.53 2.78 -6.77
N MET A 37 22.68 3.05 -7.75
CA MET A 37 21.27 2.65 -7.85
C MET A 37 21.12 1.23 -8.41
N ILE A 38 22.05 0.76 -9.22
CA ILE A 38 22.30 -0.64 -9.55
C ILE A 38 22.97 -1.27 -8.33
N GLY A 39 23.79 -0.58 -7.54
CA GLY A 39 24.31 -1.07 -6.25
C GLY A 39 23.22 -1.22 -5.17
N VAL A 40 22.22 -0.34 -5.19
CA VAL A 40 21.03 -0.36 -4.31
C VAL A 40 19.93 -1.24 -4.91
N SER A 41 19.82 -1.38 -6.23
CA SER A 41 18.92 -2.35 -6.89
C SER A 41 19.52 -3.77 -6.95
N PHE A 42 20.85 -3.90 -6.85
CA PHE A 42 21.57 -5.15 -6.56
C PHE A 42 21.68 -5.40 -5.05
N ALA A 43 21.18 -4.49 -4.20
CA ALA A 43 20.91 -4.80 -2.80
C ALA A 43 19.51 -5.43 -2.61
N CYS A 44 19.00 -6.09 -3.65
CA CYS A 44 18.15 -7.27 -3.47
C CYS A 44 19.04 -8.51 -3.22
N SER A 45 20.01 -8.38 -2.30
CA SER A 45 20.94 -9.45 -1.95
C SER A 45 20.27 -10.41 -0.95
N ASN A 46 20.78 -11.64 -0.83
CA ASN A 46 20.37 -12.60 0.21
C ASN A 46 20.38 -11.96 1.62
N VAL A 47 21.18 -10.92 1.84
CA VAL A 47 21.25 -10.17 3.10
C VAL A 47 19.93 -9.46 3.42
N SER A 48 19.25 -8.89 2.43
CA SER A 48 17.98 -8.17 2.64
C SER A 48 16.85 -9.11 3.07
N ASP A 49 16.78 -10.31 2.49
CA ASP A 49 15.79 -11.33 2.88
C ASP A 49 16.08 -11.86 4.28
N HIS A 50 17.35 -12.11 4.59
CA HIS A 50 17.77 -12.55 5.91
C HIS A 50 17.40 -11.52 6.99
N LEU A 51 17.69 -10.23 6.77
CA LEU A 51 17.34 -9.15 7.70
C LEU A 51 15.81 -9.02 7.86
N ALA A 52 15.05 -9.11 6.77
CA ALA A 52 13.58 -9.07 6.83
C ALA A 52 13.02 -10.22 7.67
N LEU A 53 13.55 -11.44 7.51
CA LEU A 53 13.14 -12.59 8.31
C LEU A 53 13.54 -12.43 9.79
N LEU A 54 14.70 -11.85 10.09
CA LEU A 54 15.09 -11.57 11.47
C LEU A 54 14.20 -10.52 12.15
N GLU A 55 13.77 -9.49 11.41
CA GLU A 55 12.76 -8.54 11.90
C GLU A 55 11.42 -9.22 12.20
N ILE A 56 10.97 -10.12 11.32
CA ILE A 56 9.77 -10.94 11.57
C ILE A 56 9.94 -11.77 12.85
N LYS A 57 11.08 -12.44 13.02
CA LYS A 57 11.39 -13.20 14.24
C LYS A 57 11.35 -12.33 15.48
N ALA A 58 11.93 -11.13 15.43
CA ALA A 58 11.96 -10.19 16.56
C ALA A 58 10.57 -9.70 16.98
N LYS A 59 9.59 -9.72 16.08
CA LYS A 59 8.19 -9.38 16.38
C LYS A 59 7.40 -10.54 16.99
N ILE A 60 7.90 -11.77 16.97
CA ILE A 60 7.19 -12.92 17.53
C ILE A 60 7.45 -13.04 19.04
N THR A 61 6.39 -12.95 19.83
CA THR A 61 6.45 -12.99 21.30
C THR A 61 6.21 -14.37 21.89
N HIS A 62 5.56 -15.27 21.16
CA HIS A 62 5.29 -16.63 21.60
C HIS A 62 5.42 -17.61 20.43
N ASP A 63 6.19 -18.68 20.64
CA ASP A 63 6.43 -19.76 19.67
C ASP A 63 6.29 -21.13 20.38
N PRO A 64 5.05 -21.61 20.59
CA PRO A 64 4.79 -22.82 21.36
C PRO A 64 5.28 -24.10 20.65
N GLN A 65 5.42 -24.07 19.33
CA GLN A 65 5.84 -25.20 18.50
C GLN A 65 7.34 -25.18 18.18
N GLY A 66 8.08 -24.17 18.65
CA GLY A 66 9.51 -24.03 18.41
C GLY A 66 9.87 -23.88 16.93
N VAL A 67 9.01 -23.28 16.12
CA VAL A 67 9.21 -23.08 14.67
C VAL A 67 10.44 -22.22 14.41
N LEU A 68 10.64 -21.16 15.20
CA LEU A 68 11.71 -20.18 15.07
C LEU A 68 13.07 -20.69 15.58
N THR A 69 13.14 -21.91 16.11
CA THR A 69 14.42 -22.55 16.47
C THR A 69 15.33 -22.73 15.25
N SER A 70 14.72 -23.01 14.09
CA SER A 70 15.44 -23.11 12.82
C SER A 70 15.92 -21.76 12.30
N TRP A 71 15.35 -20.64 12.77
CA TRP A 71 15.67 -19.28 12.31
C TRP A 71 16.89 -18.75 13.05
N ASN A 72 18.09 -19.21 12.72
CA ASN A 72 19.32 -18.81 13.38
C ASN A 72 20.48 -18.63 12.39
N ASP A 73 21.54 -17.95 12.82
CA ASP A 73 22.68 -17.59 11.97
C ASP A 73 23.53 -18.80 11.52
N SER A 74 23.33 -19.97 12.14
CA SER A 74 24.04 -21.20 11.78
C SER A 74 23.36 -21.98 10.65
N ILE A 75 22.11 -21.63 10.30
CA ILE A 75 21.33 -22.29 9.26
C ILE A 75 21.02 -21.27 8.15
N PRO A 76 21.29 -21.57 6.86
CA PRO A 76 20.88 -20.69 5.77
C PRO A 76 19.37 -20.45 5.77
N PHE A 77 18.93 -19.22 5.57
CA PHE A 77 17.51 -18.87 5.74
C PHE A 77 16.55 -19.64 4.81
N CYS A 78 17.01 -20.11 3.65
CA CYS A 78 16.21 -20.97 2.77
C CYS A 78 15.90 -22.36 3.35
N GLN A 79 16.55 -22.76 4.44
CA GLN A 79 16.29 -23.99 5.18
C GLN A 79 15.48 -23.75 6.45
N TRP A 80 15.15 -22.49 6.76
CA TRP A 80 14.33 -22.16 7.91
C TRP A 80 12.91 -22.68 7.71
N ARG A 81 12.31 -23.23 8.77
CA ARG A 81 10.94 -23.75 8.73
C ARG A 81 9.98 -22.64 8.31
N GLY A 82 9.18 -22.91 7.29
CA GLY A 82 8.22 -21.94 6.72
C GLY A 82 8.79 -21.05 5.60
N VAL A 83 10.11 -21.05 5.36
CA VAL A 83 10.73 -20.26 4.28
C VAL A 83 10.88 -21.12 3.03
N THR A 84 10.42 -20.61 1.88
CA THR A 84 10.67 -21.21 0.56
C THR A 84 11.42 -20.20 -0.30
N CYS A 85 12.56 -20.64 -0.86
CA CYS A 85 13.35 -19.81 -1.77
C CYS A 85 13.21 -20.24 -3.23
N GLY A 86 13.38 -19.28 -4.13
CA GLY A 86 13.44 -19.50 -5.57
C GLY A 86 14.68 -20.28 -5.97
N ARG A 87 14.50 -21.30 -6.83
CA ARG A 87 15.56 -22.23 -7.28
C ARG A 87 16.75 -21.58 -7.99
N ARG A 88 16.59 -20.35 -8.50
CA ARG A 88 17.60 -19.67 -9.32
C ARG A 88 18.35 -18.57 -8.59
N HIS A 89 17.80 -18.03 -7.50
CA HIS A 89 18.27 -16.75 -6.94
C HIS A 89 18.40 -16.77 -5.42
N GLU A 90 18.09 -17.89 -4.74
CA GLU A 90 18.06 -17.99 -3.27
C GLU A 90 17.21 -16.91 -2.57
N ARG A 91 16.30 -16.28 -3.31
CA ARG A 91 15.38 -15.26 -2.83
C ARG A 91 14.19 -15.91 -2.16
N VAL A 92 13.73 -15.37 -1.05
CA VAL A 92 12.48 -15.83 -0.41
C VAL A 92 11.32 -15.57 -1.36
N THR A 93 10.65 -16.63 -1.81
CA THR A 93 9.48 -16.56 -2.70
C THR A 93 8.17 -16.79 -1.98
N MET A 94 8.22 -17.44 -0.82
CA MET A 94 7.05 -17.69 0.02
C MET A 94 7.48 -17.83 1.47
N LEU A 95 6.72 -17.21 2.36
CA LEU A 95 6.82 -17.38 3.79
C LEU A 95 5.49 -17.93 4.30
N ASN A 96 5.48 -19.21 4.69
CA ASN A 96 4.33 -19.88 5.23
C ASN A 96 4.46 -19.98 6.75
N LEU A 97 3.64 -19.21 7.47
CA LEU A 97 3.56 -19.20 8.93
C LEU A 97 2.16 -19.61 9.44
N THR A 98 1.27 -20.06 8.54
CA THR A 98 -0.11 -20.39 8.91
C THR A 98 -0.14 -21.62 9.80
N ASP A 99 -1.05 -21.64 10.78
CA ASP A 99 -1.28 -22.75 11.72
C ASP A 99 -0.07 -23.16 12.57
N MET A 100 0.99 -22.34 12.61
CA MET A 100 2.20 -22.60 13.40
C MET A 100 2.08 -22.17 14.87
N GLY A 101 0.92 -21.62 15.28
CA GLY A 101 0.67 -21.16 16.65
C GLY A 101 1.53 -19.97 17.11
N LEU A 102 2.18 -19.28 16.17
CA LEU A 102 3.02 -18.12 16.44
C LEU A 102 2.16 -16.93 16.87
N VAL A 103 2.50 -16.31 17.99
CA VAL A 103 1.87 -15.06 18.44
C VAL A 103 2.87 -13.92 18.24
N ALA A 104 2.58 -13.06 17.27
CA ALA A 104 3.31 -11.81 17.10
C ALA A 104 2.82 -10.76 18.10
N ARG A 105 3.74 -9.88 18.52
CA ARG A 105 3.35 -8.60 19.11
C ARG A 105 2.50 -7.90 18.06
N HIS A 106 1.20 -7.76 18.29
CA HIS A 106 0.37 -6.95 17.44
C HIS A 106 0.96 -5.52 17.50
N ASN A 107 1.63 -5.07 16.43
CA ASN A 107 1.91 -3.65 16.25
C ASN A 107 0.55 -3.04 15.88
N LEU A 108 -0.28 -2.81 16.88
CA LEU A 108 -1.57 -2.16 16.72
C LEU A 108 -1.24 -0.71 16.35
N LEU A 109 -1.37 -0.41 15.05
CA LEU A 109 -1.12 0.92 14.54
C LEU A 109 -2.15 1.86 15.17
N ASP A 110 -1.66 2.90 15.84
CA ASP A 110 -2.53 3.97 16.32
C ASP A 110 -3.09 4.79 15.14
N LEU A 111 -4.04 5.68 15.43
CA LEU A 111 -4.67 6.47 14.39
C LEU A 111 -3.68 7.38 13.64
N VAL A 112 -2.71 7.96 14.34
CA VAL A 112 -1.72 8.85 13.74
C VAL A 112 -0.86 8.08 12.74
N GLN A 113 -0.43 6.87 13.11
CA GLN A 113 0.31 5.97 12.23
C GLN A 113 -0.52 5.57 11.01
N ARG A 114 -1.78 5.13 11.19
CA ARG A 114 -2.67 4.77 10.06
C ARG A 114 -2.89 5.95 9.10
N ILE A 115 -3.07 7.16 9.62
CA ILE A 115 -3.22 8.37 8.79
C ILE A 115 -1.94 8.70 8.04
N ASN A 116 -0.77 8.60 8.67
CA ASN A 116 0.50 8.84 7.99
C ASN A 116 0.71 7.83 6.85
N ILE A 117 0.42 6.55 7.08
CA ILE A 117 0.47 5.51 6.05
C ILE A 117 -0.47 5.85 4.90
N ILE A 118 -1.71 6.26 5.16
CA ILE A 118 -2.67 6.59 4.11
C ILE A 118 -2.32 7.84 3.31
N LYS A 119 -1.64 8.80 3.95
CA LYS A 119 -1.09 9.98 3.29
C LYS A 119 0.06 9.60 2.36
N ASP A 120 0.97 8.77 2.83
CA ASP A 120 2.11 8.31 2.04
C ASP A 120 1.63 7.51 0.80
N VAL A 121 0.66 6.60 0.98
CA VAL A 121 0.03 5.87 -0.14
C VAL A 121 -0.67 6.82 -1.13
N ALA A 122 -1.40 7.83 -0.64
CA ALA A 122 -2.06 8.81 -1.52
C ALA A 122 -1.04 9.65 -2.32
N CYS A 123 0.04 10.12 -1.69
CA CYS A 123 1.13 10.82 -2.37
C CYS A 123 1.79 9.93 -3.43
N ALA A 124 2.00 8.63 -3.13
CA ALA A 124 2.56 7.68 -4.09
C ALA A 124 1.63 7.46 -5.30
N LEU A 125 0.31 7.30 -5.08
CA LEU A 125 -0.66 7.21 -6.17
C LEU A 125 -0.71 8.48 -7.02
N GLU A 126 -0.72 9.67 -6.40
CA GLU A 126 -0.68 10.93 -7.14
C GLU A 126 0.57 11.02 -8.04
N TYR A 127 1.72 10.58 -7.52
CA TYR A 127 2.95 10.51 -8.30
C TYR A 127 2.83 9.54 -9.49
N LEU A 128 2.34 8.31 -9.27
CA LEU A 128 2.16 7.30 -10.30
C LEU A 128 1.16 7.71 -11.40
N HIS A 129 0.11 8.45 -11.02
CA HIS A 129 -0.96 8.82 -11.94
C HIS A 129 -0.65 10.11 -12.73
N PHE A 130 0.08 11.05 -12.13
CA PHE A 130 0.23 12.40 -12.69
C PHE A 130 1.67 12.89 -12.86
N ARG A 131 2.64 12.39 -12.09
CA ARG A 131 3.96 13.03 -11.99
C ARG A 131 5.13 12.21 -12.55
N CYS A 132 4.95 10.92 -12.88
CA CYS A 132 6.03 10.07 -13.40
C CYS A 132 6.15 10.01 -14.94
N GLY A 133 5.51 10.95 -15.66
CA GLY A 133 5.61 11.12 -17.12
C GLY A 133 4.63 10.27 -17.93
N ASN A 134 4.56 8.96 -17.64
CA ASN A 134 3.49 8.07 -18.12
C ASN A 134 2.47 7.83 -17.01
N VAL A 135 1.24 7.44 -17.34
CA VAL A 135 0.28 7.06 -16.31
C VAL A 135 0.55 5.61 -15.90
N VAL A 136 0.90 5.37 -14.65
CA VAL A 136 1.09 4.02 -14.10
C VAL A 136 -0.11 3.67 -13.23
N VAL A 137 -0.89 2.66 -13.65
CA VAL A 137 -2.01 2.11 -12.89
C VAL A 137 -1.55 0.85 -12.16
N HIS A 138 -1.65 0.82 -10.83
CA HIS A 138 -1.12 -0.26 -9.99
C HIS A 138 -1.92 -1.57 -10.15
N CYS A 139 -3.26 -1.48 -10.22
CA CYS A 139 -4.20 -2.59 -10.40
C CYS A 139 -4.34 -3.59 -9.24
N ASP A 140 -3.45 -3.59 -8.25
CA ASP A 140 -3.54 -4.50 -7.08
C ASP A 140 -3.21 -3.83 -5.75
N LEU A 141 -3.79 -2.66 -5.49
CA LEU A 141 -3.55 -1.95 -4.23
C LEU A 141 -4.34 -2.61 -3.08
N LYS A 142 -3.62 -3.07 -2.06
CA LYS A 142 -4.15 -3.75 -0.87
C LYS A 142 -3.13 -3.69 0.28
N PRO A 143 -3.51 -3.95 1.55
CA PRO A 143 -2.60 -3.81 2.68
C PRO A 143 -1.31 -4.62 2.57
N SER A 144 -1.34 -5.83 2.00
CA SER A 144 -0.14 -6.67 1.83
C SER A 144 0.88 -6.09 0.85
N ASN A 145 0.46 -5.13 0.02
CA ASN A 145 1.29 -4.47 -0.98
C ASN A 145 1.76 -3.09 -0.48
N ILE A 146 1.47 -2.74 0.77
CA ILE A 146 1.98 -1.54 1.44
C ILE A 146 3.10 -1.95 2.40
N LEU A 147 4.33 -1.59 2.04
CA LEU A 147 5.52 -1.89 2.84
C LEU A 147 5.81 -0.72 3.77
N LEU A 148 6.18 -1.01 5.02
CA LEU A 148 6.60 -0.01 5.99
C LEU A 148 8.11 -0.12 6.22
N ASP A 149 8.82 1.00 6.14
CA ASP A 149 10.24 1.05 6.48
C ASP A 149 10.48 1.29 7.97
N ALA A 150 11.75 1.37 8.37
CA ALA A 150 12.16 1.58 9.76
C ALA A 150 11.69 2.92 10.35
N ASP A 151 11.41 3.92 9.49
CA ASP A 151 10.94 5.25 9.87
C ASP A 151 9.39 5.34 9.86
N MET A 152 8.69 4.20 9.68
CA MET A 152 7.23 4.12 9.53
C MET A 152 6.67 4.88 8.32
N VAL A 153 7.49 5.05 7.27
CA VAL A 153 7.05 5.57 5.98
C VAL A 153 6.49 4.42 5.15
N ALA A 154 5.33 4.65 4.53
CA ALA A 154 4.70 3.64 3.69
C ALA A 154 5.13 3.74 2.22
N HIS A 155 5.40 2.59 1.60
CA HIS A 155 5.80 2.45 0.21
C HIS A 155 4.87 1.47 -0.50
N ILE A 156 4.40 1.83 -1.70
CA ILE A 156 3.62 0.92 -2.55
C ILE A 156 4.60 -0.08 -3.19
N GLY A 157 4.35 -1.38 -3.01
CA GLY A 157 5.08 -2.48 -3.62
C GLY A 157 4.20 -3.35 -4.50
N ASP A 158 4.80 -4.36 -5.13
CA ASP A 158 4.15 -5.35 -6.01
C ASP A 158 3.43 -4.76 -7.25
N PHE A 159 4.25 -4.32 -8.21
CA PHE A 159 3.80 -3.85 -9.52
C PHE A 159 3.57 -4.98 -10.54
N GLY A 160 3.38 -6.23 -10.09
CA GLY A 160 3.23 -7.40 -10.99
C GLY A 160 2.03 -7.31 -11.93
N LEU A 161 1.00 -6.57 -11.54
CA LEU A 161 -0.21 -6.30 -12.35
C LEU A 161 -0.25 -4.88 -12.92
N ALA A 162 0.79 -4.06 -12.68
CA ALA A 162 0.78 -2.66 -13.07
C ALA A 162 0.78 -2.47 -14.59
N LYS A 163 0.17 -1.37 -15.04
CA LYS A 163 0.02 -1.01 -16.45
C LYS A 163 0.50 0.41 -16.69
N ILE A 164 1.26 0.60 -17.77
CA ILE A 164 1.76 1.90 -18.19
C ILE A 164 0.90 2.37 -19.36
N LEU A 165 0.10 3.40 -19.16
CA LEU A 165 -0.70 4.03 -20.21
C LEU A 165 0.09 5.21 -20.78
N SER A 166 0.46 5.10 -22.06
CA SER A 166 1.23 6.13 -22.76
C SER A 166 0.37 7.39 -22.99
N ARG A 167 0.90 8.56 -22.63
CA ARG A 167 0.22 9.86 -22.83
C ARG A 167 0.24 10.34 -24.29
N LYS A 168 1.02 9.70 -25.17
CA LYS A 168 1.15 10.12 -26.58
C LYS A 168 -0.01 9.62 -27.43
N GLU A 169 -0.69 10.58 -28.06
CA GLU A 169 -1.79 10.43 -29.00
C GLU A 169 -1.44 9.51 -30.19
N GLY A 170 -2.39 8.65 -30.59
CA GLY A 170 -2.52 8.26 -32.00
C GLY A 170 -2.09 6.85 -32.43
N SER A 171 -1.83 5.91 -31.53
CA SER A 171 -1.68 4.50 -31.94
C SER A 171 -2.68 3.60 -31.22
N ASN A 172 -3.61 3.05 -32.01
CA ASN A 172 -4.43 1.89 -31.67
C ASN A 172 -3.51 0.68 -31.37
N ALA A 173 -2.86 0.69 -30.22
CA ALA A 173 -2.35 -0.53 -29.63
C ALA A 173 -3.53 -1.12 -28.87
N HIS A 174 -4.32 -1.95 -29.56
CA HIS A 174 -5.11 -2.99 -28.92
C HIS A 174 -4.11 -3.93 -28.21
N GLU A 175 -3.56 -3.49 -27.08
CA GLU A 175 -2.85 -4.41 -26.18
C GLU A 175 -3.90 -5.36 -25.63
N SER A 176 -3.82 -6.58 -26.12
CA SER A 176 -4.75 -7.66 -25.87
C SER A 176 -5.03 -7.76 -24.38
N SER A 177 -6.24 -7.36 -23.99
CA SER A 177 -6.75 -7.53 -22.64
C SER A 177 -6.85 -9.04 -22.40
N SER A 178 -5.84 -9.61 -21.73
CA SER A 178 -6.01 -10.95 -21.19
C SER A 178 -7.24 -10.92 -20.28
N SER A 179 -8.19 -11.79 -20.59
CA SER A 179 -9.50 -11.98 -19.94
C SER A 179 -9.36 -12.55 -18.52
N ILE A 180 -8.35 -12.11 -17.78
CA ILE A 180 -8.04 -12.54 -16.43
C ILE A 180 -8.64 -11.51 -15.49
N ILE A 181 -9.44 -11.97 -14.53
CA ILE A 181 -9.94 -11.17 -13.41
C ILE A 181 -8.73 -10.43 -12.80
N ARG A 182 -8.77 -9.10 -12.82
CA ARG A 182 -7.65 -8.25 -12.37
C ARG A 182 -7.84 -7.80 -10.94
N GLY A 183 -6.74 -7.81 -10.18
CA GLY A 183 -6.71 -7.39 -8.78
C GLY A 183 -7.18 -8.45 -7.80
N THR A 184 -7.17 -8.09 -6.53
CA THR A 184 -7.53 -8.98 -5.42
C THR A 184 -8.99 -8.86 -5.04
N ILE A 185 -9.65 -10.00 -4.79
CA ILE A 185 -11.06 -10.06 -4.36
C ILE A 185 -11.29 -9.16 -3.13
N GLY A 186 -12.34 -8.34 -3.19
CA GLY A 186 -12.68 -7.36 -2.15
C GLY A 186 -12.06 -5.98 -2.35
N TYR A 187 -10.91 -5.88 -3.01
CA TYR A 187 -10.24 -4.60 -3.34
C TYR A 187 -10.40 -4.20 -4.79
N ALA A 188 -10.51 -5.18 -5.69
CA ALA A 188 -10.71 -4.95 -7.11
C ALA A 188 -12.03 -4.19 -7.35
N PRO A 189 -12.01 -3.15 -8.20
CA PRO A 189 -13.20 -2.38 -8.52
C PRO A 189 -14.17 -3.23 -9.36
N PRO A 190 -15.49 -3.04 -9.21
CA PRO A 190 -16.49 -3.91 -9.83
C PRO A 190 -16.39 -3.95 -11.36
N GLU A 191 -16.01 -2.84 -12.00
CA GLU A 191 -15.87 -2.76 -13.45
C GLU A 191 -14.78 -3.67 -14.03
N TYR A 192 -13.77 -4.06 -13.24
CA TYR A 192 -12.74 -5.00 -13.71
C TYR A 192 -13.30 -6.42 -13.86
N GLY A 193 -14.29 -6.80 -13.05
CA GLY A 193 -15.04 -8.04 -13.22
C GLY A 193 -15.93 -8.06 -14.45
N LEU A 194 -16.28 -6.88 -14.99
CA LEU A 194 -17.06 -6.70 -16.22
C LEU A 194 -16.19 -6.61 -17.48
N GLY A 195 -14.86 -6.71 -17.34
CA GLY A 195 -13.91 -6.66 -18.45
C GLY A 195 -13.54 -5.24 -18.92
N ASN A 196 -13.89 -4.20 -18.16
CA ASN A 196 -13.50 -2.83 -18.50
C ASN A 196 -11.97 -2.63 -18.44
N GLU A 197 -11.51 -1.60 -19.14
CA GLU A 197 -10.09 -1.24 -19.18
C GLU A 197 -9.59 -0.73 -17.83
N VAL A 198 -8.30 -0.93 -17.58
CA VAL A 198 -7.65 -0.43 -16.36
C VAL A 198 -7.61 1.09 -16.39
N SER A 199 -7.82 1.71 -15.23
CA SER A 199 -7.80 3.16 -15.12
C SER A 199 -7.28 3.60 -13.76
N THR A 200 -6.85 4.86 -13.66
CA THR A 200 -6.46 5.46 -12.38
C THR A 200 -7.61 5.38 -11.36
N ALA A 201 -8.87 5.50 -11.81
CA ALA A 201 -10.05 5.37 -10.97
C ALA A 201 -10.17 3.98 -10.31
N GLY A 202 -9.64 2.92 -10.93
CA GLY A 202 -9.59 1.59 -10.31
C GLY A 202 -8.64 1.52 -9.11
N ASP A 203 -7.51 2.22 -9.16
CA ASP A 203 -6.61 2.37 -8.01
C ASP A 203 -7.26 3.20 -6.90
N ILE A 204 -8.05 4.23 -7.25
CA ILE A 204 -8.80 5.03 -6.27
C ILE A 204 -9.83 4.19 -5.51
N TYR A 205 -10.54 3.30 -6.19
CA TYR A 205 -11.47 2.38 -5.52
C TYR A 205 -10.73 1.50 -4.51
N SER A 206 -9.62 0.89 -4.95
CA SER A 206 -8.79 0.02 -4.12
C SER A 206 -8.23 0.78 -2.91
N TYR A 207 -7.83 2.04 -3.10
CA TYR A 207 -7.39 2.95 -2.04
C TYR A 207 -8.51 3.21 -1.02
N GLY A 208 -9.73 3.46 -1.50
CA GLY A 208 -10.90 3.66 -0.64
C GLY A 208 -11.18 2.45 0.25
N ILE A 209 -11.17 1.23 -0.33
CA ILE A 209 -11.35 -0.01 0.44
C ILE A 209 -10.24 -0.19 1.48
N LEU A 210 -8.98 0.05 1.09
CA LEU A 210 -7.82 -0.03 1.98
C LEU A 210 -7.91 0.95 3.16
N LEU A 211 -8.35 2.19 2.92
CA LEU A 211 -8.60 3.18 3.97
C LEU A 211 -9.75 2.73 4.90
N LEU A 212 -10.86 2.23 4.35
CA LEU A 212 -11.99 1.77 5.15
C LEU A 212 -11.65 0.55 6.01
N GLU A 213 -10.84 -0.39 5.51
CA GLU A 213 -10.33 -1.52 6.29
C GLU A 213 -9.45 -1.01 7.43
N MET A 214 -8.56 -0.04 7.15
CA MET A 214 -7.72 0.59 8.16
C MET A 214 -8.52 1.32 9.25
N LEU A 215 -9.68 1.88 8.95
CA LEU A 215 -10.49 2.56 9.96
C LEU A 215 -11.38 1.60 10.74
N THR A 216 -11.88 0.54 10.12
CA THR A 216 -12.89 -0.35 10.72
C THR A 216 -12.29 -1.62 11.34
N GLY A 217 -11.06 -1.97 10.97
CA GLY A 217 -10.42 -3.24 11.31
C GLY A 217 -11.07 -4.45 10.63
N LYS A 218 -11.95 -4.25 9.63
CA LYS A 218 -12.72 -5.30 8.97
C LYS A 218 -12.21 -5.54 7.55
N LYS A 219 -11.89 -6.79 7.22
CA LYS A 219 -11.47 -7.19 5.88
C LYS A 219 -12.65 -7.10 4.90
N PRO A 220 -12.45 -6.69 3.64
CA PRO A 220 -13.55 -6.60 2.67
C PRO A 220 -14.22 -7.95 2.34
N VAL A 221 -13.56 -9.07 2.65
CA VAL A 221 -14.05 -10.44 2.48
C VAL A 221 -14.43 -11.12 3.81
N ASP A 222 -14.64 -10.34 4.86
CA ASP A 222 -15.12 -10.87 6.15
C ASP A 222 -16.51 -11.52 5.98
N SER A 223 -16.74 -12.61 6.71
CA SER A 223 -18.03 -13.32 6.77
C SER A 223 -19.24 -12.45 7.13
N MET A 224 -19.04 -11.30 7.79
CA MET A 224 -20.14 -10.37 8.03
C MET A 224 -20.67 -9.69 6.75
N PHE A 225 -19.89 -9.69 5.66
CA PHE A 225 -20.22 -9.08 4.37
C PHE A 225 -20.84 -10.09 3.40
N GLU A 226 -21.95 -10.70 3.82
CA GLU A 226 -22.74 -11.63 3.03
C GLU A 226 -23.91 -10.94 2.31
N LYS A 227 -24.51 -11.64 1.33
CA LYS A 227 -25.77 -11.25 0.66
C LYS A 227 -25.76 -9.85 0.03
N GLY A 228 -24.60 -9.45 -0.51
CA GLY A 228 -24.45 -8.17 -1.22
C GLY A 228 -24.11 -6.99 -0.31
N LEU A 229 -23.95 -7.19 1.01
CA LEU A 229 -23.31 -6.21 1.86
C LEU A 229 -21.80 -6.20 1.55
N SER A 230 -21.22 -5.02 1.44
CA SER A 230 -19.79 -4.81 1.23
C SER A 230 -19.25 -3.86 2.28
N LEU A 231 -17.92 -3.80 2.44
CA LEU A 231 -17.30 -2.82 3.33
C LEU A 231 -17.69 -1.38 2.96
N HIS A 232 -17.82 -1.09 1.66
CA HIS A 232 -18.33 0.20 1.17
C HIS A 232 -19.76 0.45 1.64
N SER A 233 -20.71 -0.46 1.36
CA SER A 233 -22.12 -0.21 1.70
C SER A 233 -22.35 -0.18 3.21
N TYR A 234 -21.62 -0.99 3.98
CA TYR A 234 -21.62 -0.96 5.45
C TYR A 234 -21.16 0.39 6.01
N THR A 235 -20.02 0.91 5.53
CA THR A 235 -19.47 2.20 5.99
C THR A 235 -20.31 3.39 5.53
N ARG A 236 -20.85 3.33 4.32
CA ARG A 236 -21.77 4.33 3.77
C ARG A 236 -23.06 4.42 4.58
N SER A 237 -23.67 3.31 4.97
CA SER A 237 -24.86 3.32 5.84
C SER A 237 -24.55 3.97 7.18
N ALA A 238 -23.40 3.67 7.79
CA ALA A 238 -22.99 4.29 9.04
C ALA A 238 -22.78 5.83 8.94
N LEU A 239 -22.33 6.33 7.78
CA LEU A 239 -22.28 7.77 7.51
C LEU A 239 -23.69 8.38 7.46
N VAL A 240 -24.62 7.75 6.76
CA VAL A 240 -26.01 8.24 6.61
C VAL A 240 -26.73 8.23 7.96
N ASP A 241 -26.51 7.20 8.77
CA ASP A 241 -27.16 7.01 10.06
C ASP A 241 -26.50 7.81 11.20
N GLY A 242 -25.37 8.49 10.93
CA GLY A 242 -24.59 9.19 11.95
C GLY A 242 -23.93 8.27 12.99
N SER A 243 -23.70 7.00 12.63
CA SER A 243 -23.22 5.94 13.52
C SER A 243 -21.74 5.55 13.28
N VAL A 244 -20.97 6.39 12.58
CA VAL A 244 -19.55 6.16 12.22
C VAL A 244 -18.71 5.64 13.39
N LEU A 245 -18.84 6.22 14.58
CA LEU A 245 -18.03 5.85 15.75
C LEU A 245 -18.26 4.40 16.22
N GLN A 246 -19.39 3.80 15.85
CA GLN A 246 -19.71 2.40 16.21
C GLN A 246 -19.02 1.38 15.31
N ILE A 247 -18.60 1.81 14.11
CA ILE A 247 -18.03 0.91 13.10
C ILE A 247 -16.50 0.99 13.04
N VAL A 248 -15.93 2.11 13.51
CA VAL A 248 -14.49 2.35 13.63
C VAL A 248 -13.88 1.39 14.64
N ASP A 249 -12.67 0.92 14.35
CA ASP A 249 -11.87 0.09 15.25
C ASP A 249 -11.80 0.77 16.63
N PRO A 250 -12.29 0.12 17.71
CA PRO A 250 -12.33 0.72 19.04
C PRO A 250 -10.98 1.19 19.55
N MET A 251 -9.87 0.64 19.04
CA MET A 251 -8.53 1.08 19.38
C MET A 251 -8.20 2.50 18.87
N LEU A 252 -8.94 2.98 17.87
CA LEU A 252 -8.80 4.33 17.33
C LEU A 252 -9.62 5.36 18.11
N LEU A 253 -10.54 4.91 18.97
CA LEU A 253 -11.36 5.75 19.85
C LEU A 253 -10.54 6.12 21.10
N ASN A 254 -9.62 7.07 20.95
CA ASN A 254 -8.88 7.67 22.05
C ASN A 254 -9.37 9.10 22.31
N LYS A 255 -9.32 9.57 23.55
CA LYS A 255 -9.78 10.91 23.98
C LYS A 255 -9.09 12.09 23.26
N TYR A 256 -7.98 11.84 22.59
CA TYR A 256 -7.23 12.84 21.80
C TYR A 256 -7.65 12.89 20.32
N VAL A 257 -8.47 11.93 19.88
CA VAL A 257 -8.93 11.84 18.50
C VAL A 257 -10.20 12.65 18.33
N ASN A 258 -10.18 13.55 17.35
CA ASN A 258 -11.35 14.32 16.96
C ASN A 258 -12.32 13.42 16.15
N GLU A 259 -13.54 13.23 16.66
CA GLU A 259 -14.61 12.50 15.96
C GLU A 259 -14.83 13.00 14.53
N LYS A 260 -14.73 14.32 14.31
CA LYS A 260 -14.86 14.92 12.97
C LYS A 260 -13.75 14.44 12.03
N SER A 261 -12.54 14.20 12.55
CA SER A 261 -11.45 13.66 11.74
C SER A 261 -11.73 12.22 11.33
N LEU A 262 -12.30 11.39 12.22
CA LEU A 262 -12.71 10.03 11.88
C LEU A 262 -13.83 10.01 10.84
N ILE A 263 -14.87 10.85 11.03
CA ILE A 263 -15.96 10.98 10.06
C ILE A 263 -15.42 11.40 8.70
N SER A 264 -14.56 12.43 8.65
CA SER A 264 -13.94 12.89 7.40
C SER A 264 -13.11 11.80 6.70
N LEU A 265 -12.38 10.97 7.45
CA LEU A 265 -11.62 9.86 6.88
C LEU A 265 -12.54 8.77 6.30
N VAL A 266 -13.64 8.44 6.98
CA VAL A 266 -14.64 7.49 6.44
C VAL A 266 -15.33 8.06 5.21
N GLU A 267 -15.66 9.36 5.19
CA GLU A 267 -16.20 10.05 4.02
C GLU A 267 -15.26 9.95 2.81
N ILE A 268 -13.96 10.18 3.01
CA ILE A 268 -12.95 10.01 1.94
C ILE A 268 -12.96 8.57 1.43
N GLY A 269 -12.91 7.58 2.33
CA GLY A 269 -12.92 6.16 1.95
C GLY A 269 -14.15 5.76 1.14
N VAL A 270 -15.34 6.22 1.54
CA VAL A 270 -16.60 5.98 0.83
C VAL A 270 -16.61 6.71 -0.53
N GLN A 271 -16.20 7.98 -0.57
CA GLN A 271 -16.13 8.76 -1.81
C GLN A 271 -15.11 8.20 -2.81
N CYS A 272 -14.05 7.53 -2.37
CA CYS A 272 -13.10 6.85 -3.25
C CYS A 272 -13.62 5.51 -3.79
N SER A 273 -14.49 4.82 -3.05
CA SER A 273 -14.90 3.44 -3.32
C SER A 273 -16.31 3.30 -3.92
N TYR A 274 -16.85 4.33 -4.55
CA TYR A 274 -18.10 4.21 -5.31
C TYR A 274 -17.96 3.22 -6.47
N ASP A 275 -19.02 2.46 -6.73
CA ASP A 275 -19.04 1.50 -7.85
C ASP A 275 -18.76 2.17 -9.19
N SER A 276 -19.31 3.37 -9.41
CA SER A 276 -19.11 4.12 -10.65
C SER A 276 -17.79 4.89 -10.64
N PRO A 277 -16.88 4.69 -11.62
CA PRO A 277 -15.59 5.37 -11.67
C PRO A 277 -15.68 6.91 -11.66
N GLN A 278 -16.70 7.48 -12.32
CA GLN A 278 -16.91 8.93 -12.39
C GLN A 278 -17.34 9.58 -11.07
N ASP A 279 -17.89 8.79 -10.14
CA ASP A 279 -18.34 9.28 -8.84
C ASP A 279 -17.20 9.26 -7.80
N ARG A 280 -16.04 8.69 -8.18
CA ARG A 280 -14.88 8.57 -7.29
C ARG A 280 -14.13 9.89 -7.18
N MET A 281 -13.73 10.24 -5.96
CA MET A 281 -12.89 11.40 -5.70
C MET A 281 -11.54 11.28 -6.42
N ASP A 282 -11.08 12.34 -7.07
CA ASP A 282 -9.75 12.36 -7.67
C ASP A 282 -8.64 12.36 -6.60
N ILE A 283 -7.48 11.78 -6.94
CA ILE A 283 -6.38 11.61 -5.97
C ILE A 283 -5.83 12.96 -5.44
N GLY A 284 -5.88 14.03 -6.24
CA GLY A 284 -5.44 15.35 -5.79
C GLY A 284 -6.33 15.90 -4.69
N THR A 285 -7.65 15.77 -4.84
CA THR A 285 -8.62 16.10 -3.80
C THR A 285 -8.44 15.22 -2.56
N VAL A 286 -8.17 13.92 -2.73
CA VAL A 286 -7.86 13.00 -1.61
C VAL A 286 -6.66 13.51 -0.82
N VAL A 287 -5.53 13.77 -1.49
CA VAL A 287 -4.31 14.29 -0.86
C VAL A 287 -4.60 15.60 -0.11
N HIS A 288 -5.29 16.54 -0.76
CA HIS A 288 -5.65 17.81 -0.16
C HIS A 288 -6.51 17.64 1.12
N LYS A 289 -7.56 16.82 1.07
CA LYS A 289 -8.43 16.56 2.23
C LYS A 289 -7.66 15.90 3.37
N LEU A 290 -6.81 14.90 3.08
CA LEU A 290 -6.02 14.23 4.11
C LEU A 290 -5.02 15.17 4.78
N LEU A 291 -4.37 16.05 4.01
CA LEU A 291 -3.45 17.04 4.56
C LEU A 291 -4.18 18.04 5.48
N ALA A 292 -5.44 18.34 5.20
CA ALA A 292 -6.29 19.16 6.06
C ALA A 292 -6.79 18.41 7.32
N THR A 293 -6.73 17.08 7.36
CA THR A 293 -7.09 16.30 8.55
C THR A 293 -6.08 16.56 9.68
N ILE A 294 -6.51 17.35 10.66
CA ILE A 294 -5.77 17.62 11.90
C ILE A 294 -6.02 16.46 12.86
N VAL A 295 -4.95 15.86 13.36
CA VAL A 295 -4.98 14.99 14.53
C VAL A 295 -4.08 15.64 15.57
N ALA A 296 -4.64 15.96 16.74
CA ALA A 296 -3.86 16.49 17.84
C ALA A 296 -2.79 15.45 18.22
N SER A 297 -1.54 15.90 18.28
CA SER A 297 -0.39 15.11 18.76
C SER A 297 -0.38 15.08 20.27
#